data_AF-A0A1G3VY40-F1
#
_entry.id   AF-A0A1G3VY40-F1
#
_cell.length_a   1.000
_cell.length_b   1.000
_cell.length_c   1.000
_cell.angle_alpha   90.00
_cell.angle_beta   90.00
_cell.angle_gamma   90.00
#
_symmetry.space_group_name_H-M   'P 1'
#
loop_
_entity.id
_entity.type
_entity.pdbx_description
1 polymer ?
#
loop_
_entity_poly.entity_id
_entity_poly.type
_entity_poly.pdbx_seq_one_letter_code
_entity_poly.pdbx_strand_id
1 'polypeptide(L)'
;MRFVKIIISTVIVLLGIVFIIENLEVLKQPVSLVLNLYLVRFQSPDVYLWVLILFAYFLGVLTTALYGLYEHYIQRQTIRQLRHNLDILAKELKQASATAQASAAAPEPKIAPPSE
;
A
#
# COMPACT_ATOMS: atom_id res chain seq x y z
N MET A 1 0.24 18.00 -12.70
CA MET A 1 0.68 17.71 -11.32
C MET A 1 2.04 17.00 -11.21
N ARG A 2 2.40 16.07 -12.11
CA ARG A 2 3.71 15.37 -12.06
C ARG A 2 4.91 16.33 -12.12
N PHE A 3 4.89 17.33 -12.99
CA PHE A 3 5.95 18.35 -13.09
C PHE A 3 6.08 19.21 -11.82
N VAL A 4 4.95 19.65 -11.25
CA VAL A 4 4.94 20.43 -9.99
C VAL A 4 5.54 19.61 -8.84
N LYS A 5 5.20 18.31 -8.74
CA LYS A 5 5.80 17.41 -7.74
C LYS A 5 7.32 17.28 -7.91
N ILE A 6 7.80 17.21 -9.15
CA ILE A 6 9.24 17.16 -9.45
C ILE A 6 9.92 18.46 -9.04
N ILE A 7 9.37 19.62 -9.41
CA ILE A 7 9.94 20.93 -9.07
C ILE A 7 10.02 21.10 -7.54
N ILE A 8 8.94 20.80 -6.83
CA ILE A 8 8.91 20.88 -5.36
C ILE A 8 9.94 19.92 -4.75
N SER A 9 10.03 18.68 -5.24
CA SER A 9 11.03 17.72 -4.77
C SER A 9 12.45 18.23 -4.98
N THR A 10 12.75 18.82 -6.12
CA THR A 10 14.08 19.40 -6.41
C THR A 10 14.40 20.54 -5.44
N VAL A 11 13.46 21.44 -5.20
CA VAL A 11 13.64 22.57 -4.25
C VAL A 11 13.89 22.05 -2.84
N ILE A 12 13.14 21.04 -2.38
CA ILE A 12 13.34 20.43 -1.05
C ILE A 12 14.73 19.81 -0.94
N VAL A 13 15.20 19.08 -1.96
CA VAL A 13 16.54 18.49 -1.96
C VAL A 13 17.61 19.58 -1.90
N LEU A 14 17.44 20.66 -2.67
CA LEU A 14 18.39 21.76 -2.72
C LEU A 14 18.47 22.48 -1.37
N LEU A 15 17.32 22.76 -0.74
CA LEU A 15 17.26 23.30 0.63
C LEU A 15 17.90 22.34 1.64
N GLY A 16 17.69 21.03 1.49
CA GLY A 16 18.32 20.02 2.34
C GLY A 16 19.85 20.06 2.25
N ILE A 17 20.41 20.22 1.05
CA ILE A 17 21.86 20.34 0.85
C ILE A 17 22.39 21.62 1.51
N VAL A 18 21.74 22.76 1.27
CA VAL A 18 22.13 24.04 1.90
C VAL A 18 22.08 23.93 3.43
N PHE A 19 21.02 23.34 3.97
CA PHE A 19 20.88 23.10 5.40
C PHE A 19 22.02 22.26 5.98
N ILE A 20 22.44 21.19 5.28
CA ILE A 20 23.56 20.34 5.72
C ILE A 20 24.88 21.12 5.74
N ILE A 21 25.14 21.94 4.71
CA ILE A 21 26.38 22.72 4.61
C ILE A 21 26.45 23.78 5.71
N GLU A 22 25.36 24.52 5.91
CA GLU A 22 25.27 25.58 6.94
C GLU A 22 25.39 25.00 8.36
N ASN A 23 24.86 23.80 8.61
CA ASN A 23 24.85 23.19 9.94
C ASN A 23 25.97 22.16 10.14
N LEU A 24 26.94 22.08 9.23
CA LEU A 24 27.94 21.00 9.19
C LEU A 24 28.77 20.91 10.47
N GLU A 25 29.04 22.05 11.11
CA GLU A 25 29.72 22.11 12.41
C GLU A 25 28.90 21.45 13.52
N VAL A 26 27.59 21.70 13.56
CA VAL A 26 26.66 21.09 14.52
C VAL A 26 26.53 19.59 14.24
N LEU A 27 26.43 19.19 12.97
CA LEU A 27 26.33 17.79 12.55
C LEU A 27 27.57 16.94 12.92
N LYS A 28 28.74 17.57 13.08
CA LYS A 28 30.00 16.93 13.52
C LYS A 28 30.17 16.88 15.03
N GLN A 29 29.22 17.39 15.81
CA GLN A 29 29.31 17.28 17.27
C GLN A 29 29.10 15.81 17.69
N PRO A 30 29.99 15.26 18.53
CA PRO A 30 29.81 13.93 19.10
C PRO A 30 28.67 13.97 20.11
N VAL A 31 27.76 13.00 20.01
CA VAL A 31 26.64 12.84 20.94
C VAL A 31 26.63 11.41 21.44
N SER A 32 26.48 11.29 22.76
CA SER A 32 26.29 10.02 23.46
C SER A 32 24.81 9.85 23.77
N LEU A 33 24.21 8.74 23.33
CA LEU A 33 22.86 8.37 23.70
C LEU A 33 22.90 7.67 25.07
N VAL A 34 22.22 8.26 26.05
CA VAL A 34 22.09 7.68 27.39
C VAL A 34 20.66 7.21 27.58
N LEU A 35 20.51 5.90 27.72
CA LEU A 35 19.24 5.26 28.04
C LEU A 35 19.28 4.86 29.51
N ASN A 36 18.55 5.60 30.35
CA ASN A 36 18.50 5.37 31.78
C ASN A 36 17.16 4.73 32.16
N LEU A 37 17.12 3.40 32.24
CA LEU A 37 15.96 2.66 32.74
C LEU A 37 16.19 2.33 34.21
N TYR A 38 16.01 3.31 35.12
CA TYR A 38 15.97 3.22 36.60
C TYR A 38 16.93 2.20 37.30
N LEU A 39 16.87 0.90 36.98
CA LEU A 39 17.80 -0.17 37.35
C LEU A 39 19.06 -0.30 36.47
N VAL A 40 19.04 0.13 35.19
CA VAL A 40 20.15 -0.06 34.24
C VAL A 40 20.39 1.20 33.41
N ARG A 41 21.66 1.61 33.31
CA ARG A 41 22.11 2.70 32.45
C ARG A 41 22.88 2.13 31.28
N PHE A 42 22.38 2.34 30.06
CA PHE A 42 23.10 2.07 28.84
C PHE A 42 23.62 3.39 28.27
N GLN A 43 24.92 3.46 28.02
CA GLN A 43 25.56 4.58 27.36
C GLN A 43 26.14 4.09 26.05
N SER A 44 25.72 4.68 24.93
CA SER A 44 26.34 4.40 23.64
C SER A 44 27.73 5.05 23.59
N PRO A 45 28.64 4.53 22.76
CA PRO A 45 29.83 5.28 22.35
C PRO A 45 29.44 6.63 21.74
N ASP A 46 30.37 7.57 21.71
CA ASP A 46 30.18 8.85 21.05
C ASP A 46 29.98 8.63 19.55
N VAL A 47 28.81 9.03 19.05
CA VAL A 47 28.46 8.96 17.64
C VAL A 47 28.21 10.37 17.14
N TYR A 48 28.70 10.69 15.96
CA TYR A 48 28.42 11.98 15.34
C TYR A 48 26.93 12.13 14.99
N LEU A 49 26.38 13.31 15.21
CA LEU A 49 24.96 13.60 14.94
C LEU A 49 24.52 13.27 13.51
N TRP A 50 25.37 13.50 12.51
CA TRP A 50 25.05 13.17 11.13
C TRP A 50 24.75 11.67 10.91
N VAL A 51 25.43 10.78 11.65
CA VAL A 51 25.21 9.33 11.57
C VAL A 51 23.84 8.97 12.13
N LEU A 52 23.45 9.60 13.25
CA LEU A 52 22.12 9.40 13.84
C LEU A 52 21.00 9.90 12.93
N ILE A 53 21.18 11.09 12.34
CA ILE A 53 20.22 11.64 11.37
C ILE A 53 20.10 10.72 10.15
N LEU A 54 21.23 10.25 9.63
CA LEU A 54 21.24 9.32 8.48
C LEU A 54 20.55 8.00 8.83
N PHE A 55 20.83 7.43 10.01
CA PHE A 55 20.17 6.22 10.48
C PHE A 55 18.66 6.39 10.62
N ALA A 56 18.20 7.50 11.22
CA ALA A 56 16.78 7.82 11.36
C ALA A 56 16.11 7.99 9.98
N TYR A 57 16.78 8.66 9.03
CA TYR A 57 16.31 8.79 7.66
C TYR A 57 16.15 7.42 7.00
N PHE A 58 17.16 6.56 7.07
CA PHE A 58 17.09 5.20 6.55
C PHE A 58 15.96 4.39 7.17
N LEU A 59 15.76 4.51 8.48
CA LEU A 59 14.68 3.82 9.19
C LEU A 59 13.30 4.33 8.71
N GLY A 60 13.16 5.63 8.47
CA GLY A 60 11.96 6.23 7.88
C GLY A 60 11.69 5.76 6.45
N VAL A 61 12.71 5.73 5.60
CA VAL A 61 12.59 5.22 4.23
C VAL A 61 12.28 3.71 4.23
N LEU A 62 12.90 2.94 5.11
CA LEU A 62 12.67 1.51 5.23
C LEU A 62 11.24 1.21 5.69
N THR A 63 10.75 1.92 6.71
CA THR A 63 9.38 1.75 7.22
C THR A 63 8.33 2.15 6.19
N THR A 64 8.52 3.27 5.48
CA THR A 64 7.63 3.66 4.37
C THR A 64 7.68 2.67 3.21
N ALA A 65 8.85 2.14 2.86
CA ALA A 65 8.97 1.09 1.84
C ALA A 65 8.25 -0.20 2.24
N LEU A 66 8.41 -0.64 3.49
CA LEU A 66 7.72 -1.82 4.03
C LEU A 66 6.20 -1.60 4.04
N TYR A 67 5.73 -0.44 4.49
CA TYR A 67 4.31 -0.10 4.49
C TYR A 67 3.74 -0.09 3.07
N GLY A 68 4.43 0.55 2.11
CA GLY A 68 4.04 0.55 0.71
C GLY A 68 4.01 -0.84 0.08
N LEU A 69 4.96 -1.71 0.45
CA LEU A 69 5.00 -3.09 -0.02
C LEU A 69 3.83 -3.91 0.54
N TYR A 70 3.53 -3.75 1.83
CA TYR A 70 2.40 -4.39 2.50
C TYR A 70 1.07 -3.99 1.85
N GLU A 71 0.87 -2.69 1.63
CA GLU A 71 -0.33 -2.17 0.97
C GLU A 71 -0.46 -2.68 -0.47
N HIS A 72 0.66 -2.74 -1.21
CA HIS A 72 0.66 -3.31 -2.56
C HIS A 72 0.28 -4.79 -2.57
N TYR A 73 0.70 -5.56 -1.56
CA TYR A 73 0.34 -6.97 -1.43
C TYR A 73 -1.16 -7.16 -1.18
N ILE A 74 -1.73 -6.40 -0.24
CA ILE A 74 -3.18 -6.42 0.04
C ILE A 74 -3.96 -6.07 -1.23
N GLN A 75 -3.60 -4.98 -1.91
CA GLN A 75 -4.27 -4.54 -3.13
C GLN A 75 -4.27 -5.65 -4.20
N ARG A 76 -3.16 -6.38 -4.37
CA ARG A 76 -3.10 -7.52 -5.29
C ARG A 76 -4.04 -8.65 -4.89
N GLN A 77 -4.15 -8.96 -3.60
CA GLN A 77 -5.08 -9.98 -3.12
C GLN A 77 -6.53 -9.55 -3.36
N THR A 78 -6.88 -8.30 -3.04
CA THR A 78 -8.22 -7.76 -3.27
C THR A 78 -8.59 -7.80 -4.75
N ILE A 79 -7.67 -7.43 -5.66
CA ILE A 79 -7.91 -7.49 -7.11
C ILE A 79 -8.17 -8.94 -7.57
N ARG A 80 -7.43 -9.92 -7.05
CA ARG A 80 -7.65 -11.33 -7.38
C ARG A 80 -9.02 -11.82 -6.90
N GLN A 81 -9.39 -11.48 -5.67
CA GLN A 81 -10.71 -11.83 -5.13
C GLN A 81 -11.85 -11.18 -5.93
N LEU A 82 -11.75 -9.89 -6.23
CA LEU A 82 -12.75 -9.18 -7.02
C LEU A 82 -12.92 -9.78 -8.41
N ARG A 83 -11.82 -10.13 -9.09
CA ARG A 83 -11.87 -10.80 -10.39
C ARG A 83 -12.56 -12.16 -10.30
N HIS A 84 -12.25 -12.95 -9.27
CA HIS A 84 -12.88 -14.25 -9.08
C HIS A 84 -14.40 -14.13 -8.85
N ASN A 85 -14.83 -13.17 -8.02
CA ASN A 85 -16.24 -12.91 -7.79
C ASN A 85 -16.97 -12.45 -9.06
N LEU A 86 -16.33 -11.60 -9.88
CA LEU A 86 -16.89 -11.20 -11.17
C LEU A 86 -17.05 -12.38 -12.13
N ASP A 87 -16.09 -13.30 -12.18
CA ASP A 87 -16.19 -14.50 -13.02
C ASP A 87 -17.30 -15.44 -12.55
N ILE A 88 -17.52 -15.58 -11.24
CA ILE A 88 -18.63 -16.36 -10.69
C ILE A 88 -19.97 -15.72 -11.04
N LEU A 89 -20.15 -14.42 -10.76
CA LEU A 89 -21.37 -13.68 -11.10
C LEU A 89 -21.66 -13.73 -12.60
N ALA A 90 -20.64 -13.62 -13.45
CA ALA A 90 -20.81 -13.72 -14.90
C ALA A 90 -21.29 -15.11 -15.33
N LYS A 91 -20.86 -16.19 -14.66
CA LYS A 91 -21.35 -17.56 -14.91
C LYS A 91 -22.78 -17.74 -14.41
N GLU A 92 -23.11 -17.23 -13.23
CA GLU A 92 -24.46 -17.29 -12.67
C GLU A 92 -25.47 -16.54 -13.53
N LEU A 93 -25.13 -15.33 -14.02
CA LEU A 93 -25.99 -14.59 -14.95
C LEU A 93 -26.21 -15.35 -16.25
N LYS A 94 -25.17 -15.99 -16.81
CA LYS A 94 -25.31 -16.82 -18.00
C LYS A 94 -26.24 -18.02 -17.74
N GLN A 95 -26.07 -18.71 -16.62
CA GLN A 95 -26.93 -19.84 -16.23
C GLN A 95 -28.38 -19.40 -15.97
N ALA A 96 -28.59 -18.29 -15.27
CA ALA A 96 -29.92 -17.72 -15.03
C ALA A 96 -30.58 -17.29 -16.35
N SER A 97 -29.83 -16.66 -17.26
CA SER A 97 -30.34 -16.30 -18.59
C SER A 97 -30.67 -17.52 -19.46
N ALA A 98 -29.86 -18.58 -19.39
CA ALA A 98 -30.09 -19.83 -20.11
C ALA A 98 -31.29 -20.60 -19.53
N THR A 99 -31.46 -20.59 -18.21
CA THR A 99 -32.60 -21.20 -17.52
C THR A 99 -33.89 -20.43 -17.83
N ALA A 100 -33.84 -19.09 -17.88
CA ALA A 100 -34.97 -18.28 -18.29
C ALA A 100 -35.36 -18.53 -19.76
N GLN A 101 -34.38 -18.69 -20.66
CA GLN A 101 -34.65 -19.08 -22.05
C GLN A 101 -35.19 -20.50 -22.19
N ALA A 102 -34.70 -21.46 -21.40
CA ALA A 102 -35.20 -22.84 -21.39
C ALA A 102 -36.64 -22.91 -20.83
N SER A 103 -36.97 -22.10 -19.82
CA SER A 103 -38.33 -21.98 -19.29
C SER A 103 -39.29 -21.29 -20.28
N ALA A 104 -38.78 -20.40 -21.14
CA ALA A 104 -39.57 -19.77 -22.20
C ALA A 104 -39.73 -20.65 -23.46
N ALA A 105 -38.87 -21.68 -23.62
CA ALA A 105 -38.90 -22.64 -24.72
C ALA A 105 -39.64 -23.95 -24.37
N ALA A 106 -40.17 -24.09 -23.16
CA ALA A 106 -41.01 -25.24 -22.80
C ALA A 106 -42.31 -25.19 -23.61
N PRO A 107 -42.67 -26.25 -24.39
CA PRO A 107 -43.90 -26.26 -25.16
C PRO A 107 -45.10 -26.25 -24.21
N GLU A 108 -46.10 -25.39 -24.47
CA GLU A 108 -47.39 -25.45 -23.81
C GLU A 108 -47.94 -26.89 -23.85
N PRO A 109 -48.41 -27.44 -22.72
CA PRO A 109 -49.08 -28.73 -22.76
C PRO A 109 -50.37 -28.55 -23.58
N LYS A 110 -50.41 -29.17 -24.76
CA LYS A 110 -51.63 -29.30 -25.56
C LYS A 110 -52.70 -29.96 -24.69
N ILE A 111 -53.61 -29.14 -24.17
CA ILE A 111 -54.85 -29.60 -23.55
C ILE A 111 -55.66 -30.23 -24.69
N ALA A 112 -55.81 -31.56 -24.64
CA ALA A 112 -56.64 -32.30 -25.58
C ALA A 112 -58.10 -31.84 -25.44
N PRO A 113 -58.85 -31.68 -26.55
CA PRO A 113 -60.23 -31.25 -26.47
C PRO A 113 -61.09 -32.34 -25.80
N PRO A 114 -62.15 -31.95 -25.07
CA PRO A 114 -63.06 -32.91 -24.47
C PRO A 114 -63.80 -33.65 -25.58
N SER A 115 -63.70 -34.98 -25.59
CA SER A 115 -64.55 -35.85 -26.41
C SER A 115 -65.97 -35.88 -25.83
N GLU A 116 -66.93 -35.75 -26.74
CA GLU A 116 -68.40 -35.72 -26.56
C GLU A 116 -68.97 -36.83 -25.66
#